data_AF-A0A538FPI6-F1
#
_entry.id   AF-A0A538FPI6-F1
#
_cell.length_a   1.000
_cell.length_b   1.000
_cell.length_c   1.000
_cell.angle_alpha   90.00
_cell.angle_beta   90.00
_cell.angle_gamma   90.00
#
_symmetry.space_group_name_H-M   'P 1'
#
loop_
_entity.id
_entity.type
_entity.pdbx_description
1 polymer ?
#
loop_
_entity_poly.entity_id
_entity_poly.type
_entity_poly.pdbx_seq_one_letter_code
_entity_poly.pdbx_strand_id
1 'polypeptide(L)'
;MVAIGAYALASSNFGNGTSGAANAATVTQPSGLNQPQAGGPNQRAVGQIPAGWHPSSGTIITGTAANKAKAVALAKYPGGTVNRVLKLSDRSYAVHMIKISWPHHVFVSKNFKVTGAIG
;
A
#
# COMPACT_ATOMS: atom_id res chain seq x y z
N MET A 1 2.02 31.52 2.38
CA MET A 1 1.29 30.60 1.48
C MET A 1 2.31 30.08 0.47
N VAL A 2 2.78 28.83 0.58
CA VAL A 2 3.79 28.28 -0.34
C VAL A 2 3.08 27.38 -1.36
N ALA A 3 3.29 27.71 -2.64
CA ALA A 3 2.59 27.18 -3.79
C ALA A 3 3.00 25.75 -4.15
N ILE A 4 2.02 24.97 -4.60
CA ILE A 4 2.18 23.59 -5.10
C ILE A 4 2.35 23.69 -6.62
N GLY A 5 3.52 23.32 -7.13
CA GLY A 5 3.82 23.30 -8.57
C GLY A 5 3.22 22.07 -9.26
N ALA A 6 2.61 22.28 -10.42
CA ALA A 6 2.09 21.25 -11.33
C ALA A 6 3.14 20.88 -12.39
N TYR A 7 3.08 19.64 -12.91
CA TYR A 7 3.68 19.27 -14.20
C TYR A 7 2.92 18.10 -14.86
N ALA A 8 2.96 18.10 -16.19
CA ALA A 8 1.93 17.66 -17.14
C ALA A 8 1.97 16.19 -17.59
N LEU A 9 0.89 15.79 -18.29
CA LEU A 9 0.56 14.46 -18.82
C LEU A 9 1.20 14.19 -20.20
N ALA A 10 1.66 12.96 -20.45
CA ALA A 10 1.87 12.42 -21.79
C ALA A 10 1.31 10.99 -21.91
N SER A 11 0.62 10.73 -23.03
CA SER A 11 -0.16 9.54 -23.37
C SER A 11 0.70 8.43 -23.99
N SER A 12 0.36 7.17 -23.73
CA SER A 12 0.80 6.02 -24.54
C SER A 12 -0.28 4.93 -24.53
N ASN A 13 -0.83 4.69 -25.71
CA ASN A 13 -1.81 3.66 -26.06
C ASN A 13 -1.11 2.28 -26.24
N PHE A 14 -1.88 1.24 -26.57
CA PHE A 14 -1.53 -0.19 -26.83
C PHE A 14 -1.73 -1.11 -25.61
N GLY A 15 -2.56 -2.15 -25.61
CA GLY A 15 -3.39 -2.74 -26.66
C GLY A 15 -3.70 -4.21 -26.32
N ASN A 16 -4.97 -4.49 -26.07
CA ASN A 16 -5.74 -5.73 -26.27
C ASN A 16 -5.22 -7.11 -25.77
N GLY A 17 -5.95 -7.65 -24.79
CA GLY A 17 -6.01 -9.07 -24.44
C GLY A 17 -7.34 -9.34 -23.72
N THR A 18 -8.38 -9.63 -24.50
CA THR A 18 -9.72 -10.01 -24.03
C THR A 18 -9.68 -11.28 -23.17
N SER A 19 -10.38 -11.28 -22.02
CA SER A 19 -11.30 -12.33 -21.58
C SER A 19 -11.96 -11.98 -20.23
N GLY A 20 -13.29 -11.82 -20.23
CA GLY A 20 -14.14 -11.95 -19.04
C GLY A 20 -14.60 -10.63 -18.39
N ALA A 21 -15.74 -10.11 -18.84
CA ALA A 21 -16.42 -8.97 -18.23
C ALA A 21 -17.02 -9.33 -16.86
N ALA A 22 -16.78 -8.49 -15.87
CA ALA A 22 -17.74 -8.21 -14.79
C ALA A 22 -17.63 -6.73 -14.42
N ASN A 23 -18.73 -6.00 -14.63
CA ASN A 23 -18.86 -4.56 -14.40
C ASN A 23 -18.59 -4.21 -12.93
N ALA A 24 -17.43 -3.62 -12.63
CA ALA A 24 -17.21 -2.89 -11.39
C ALA A 24 -17.02 -1.41 -11.75
N ALA A 25 -17.88 -0.56 -11.18
CA ALA A 25 -17.93 0.87 -11.43
C ALA A 25 -16.52 1.47 -11.39
N THR A 26 -16.15 2.15 -12.48
CA THR A 26 -14.93 2.93 -12.60
C THR A 26 -14.95 4.05 -11.58
N VAL A 27 -14.39 3.80 -10.39
CA VAL A 27 -13.83 4.88 -9.59
C VAL A 27 -12.60 5.35 -10.34
N THR A 28 -12.75 6.46 -11.04
CA THR A 28 -11.69 7.17 -11.76
C THR A 28 -10.57 7.47 -10.77
N GLN A 29 -9.56 6.60 -10.75
CA GLN A 29 -8.35 6.79 -9.98
C GLN A 29 -7.60 8.01 -10.56
N PRO A 30 -7.17 8.98 -9.74
CA PRO A 30 -6.35 10.08 -10.25
C PRO A 30 -5.05 9.52 -10.82
N SER A 31 -4.90 9.70 -12.12
CA SER A 31 -3.76 9.33 -12.95
C SER A 31 -2.49 10.05 -12.45
N GLY A 32 -1.47 9.31 -12.00
CA GLY A 32 -0.19 9.93 -11.60
C GLY A 32 0.78 9.07 -10.77
N LEU A 33 0.41 7.86 -10.36
CA LEU A 33 1.34 6.94 -9.73
C LEU A 33 1.29 5.61 -10.49
N ASN A 34 2.24 5.40 -11.40
CA ASN A 34 2.55 4.07 -11.94
C ASN A 34 3.07 3.19 -10.79
N GLN A 35 2.17 2.71 -9.95
CA GLN A 35 2.48 1.64 -9.02
C GLN A 35 2.14 0.35 -9.76
N PRO A 36 3.06 -0.63 -9.85
CA PRO A 36 2.65 -1.98 -10.21
C PRO A 36 1.48 -2.34 -9.29
N GLN A 37 0.38 -2.83 -9.87
CA GLN A 37 -0.76 -3.35 -9.12
C GLN A 37 -0.28 -4.49 -8.22
N ALA A 38 0.24 -4.12 -7.06
CA ALA A 38 0.62 -5.01 -6.01
C ALA A 38 -0.67 -5.37 -5.30
N GLY A 39 -1.50 -6.20 -5.92
CA GLY A 39 -2.82 -6.57 -5.44
C GLY A 39 -3.60 -7.24 -6.55
N GLY A 40 -4.23 -8.38 -6.26
CA GLY A 40 -5.15 -9.03 -7.20
C GLY A 40 -6.30 -8.07 -7.59
N PRO A 41 -7.13 -8.43 -8.59
CA PRO A 41 -8.12 -7.54 -9.21
C PRO A 41 -9.15 -6.90 -8.24
N ASN A 42 -9.19 -7.31 -6.96
CA ASN A 42 -10.13 -6.87 -5.94
C ASN A 42 -9.47 -6.27 -4.67
N GLN A 43 -8.21 -5.84 -4.71
CA GLN A 43 -7.56 -5.24 -3.52
C GLN A 43 -7.65 -3.72 -3.52
N ARG A 44 -8.11 -3.13 -2.41
CA ARG A 44 -8.16 -1.68 -2.26
C ARG A 44 -6.79 -1.19 -1.80
N ALA A 45 -6.12 -0.38 -2.63
CA ALA A 45 -4.84 0.24 -2.30
C ALA A 45 -4.97 1.76 -2.12
N VAL A 46 -4.23 2.34 -1.16
CA VAL A 46 -4.10 3.79 -0.95
C VAL A 46 -2.65 4.17 -0.67
N GLY A 47 -2.25 5.37 -1.07
CA GLY A 47 -0.91 5.90 -0.83
C GLY A 47 0.17 5.19 -1.65
N GLN A 48 1.38 5.13 -1.12
CA GLN A 48 2.54 4.50 -1.76
C GLN A 48 2.72 3.07 -1.26
N ILE A 49 2.63 2.13 -2.20
CA ILE A 49 2.91 0.70 -2.01
C ILE A 49 4.34 0.42 -2.52
N PRO A 50 5.16 -0.36 -1.78
CA PRO A 50 6.48 -0.77 -2.25
C PRO A 50 6.39 -1.50 -3.60
N ALA A 51 7.30 -1.19 -4.51
CA ALA A 51 7.34 -1.82 -5.83
C ALA A 51 7.56 -3.34 -5.70
N GLY A 52 6.75 -4.12 -6.42
CA GLY A 52 6.82 -5.59 -6.38
C GLY A 52 6.37 -6.20 -5.05
N TRP A 53 5.59 -5.48 -4.24
CA TRP A 53 5.13 -6.00 -2.95
C TRP A 53 4.20 -7.21 -3.09
N HIS A 54 4.39 -8.18 -2.20
CA HIS A 54 3.49 -9.31 -1.94
C HIS A 54 3.46 -9.64 -0.43
N PRO A 55 2.44 -10.36 0.09
CA PRO A 55 2.29 -10.62 1.53
C PRO A 55 3.44 -11.39 2.20
N SER A 56 4.27 -12.07 1.40
CA SER A 56 5.48 -12.79 1.83
C SER A 56 6.77 -11.98 1.62
N SER A 57 6.69 -10.71 1.20
CA SER A 57 7.87 -9.85 1.03
C SER A 57 8.50 -9.51 2.38
N GLY A 58 9.83 -9.66 2.48
CA GLY A 58 10.61 -9.21 3.62
C GLY A 58 10.74 -10.23 4.76
N THR A 59 11.30 -9.77 5.88
CA THR A 59 11.63 -10.60 7.04
C THR A 59 10.75 -10.23 8.22
N ILE A 60 10.12 -11.20 8.87
CA ILE A 60 9.35 -10.95 10.09
C ILE A 60 10.31 -10.50 11.20
N ILE A 61 10.02 -9.37 11.82
CA ILE A 61 10.83 -8.80 12.90
C ILE A 61 10.03 -8.59 14.18
N THR A 62 10.74 -8.60 15.31
CA THR A 62 10.23 -8.24 16.64
C THR A 62 11.06 -7.09 17.24
N GLY A 63 10.76 -6.68 18.47
CA GLY A 63 11.50 -5.64 19.19
C GLY A 63 11.10 -4.20 18.82
N THR A 64 11.98 -3.25 19.15
CA THR A 64 11.66 -1.81 19.15
C THR A 64 11.17 -1.28 17.81
N ALA A 65 11.79 -1.67 16.70
CA ALA A 65 11.36 -1.23 15.37
C ALA A 65 9.96 -1.77 15.01
N ALA A 66 9.70 -3.04 15.30
CA ALA A 66 8.37 -3.63 15.10
C ALA A 66 7.31 -2.92 15.95
N ASN A 67 7.61 -2.60 17.21
CA ASN A 67 6.69 -1.89 18.10
C ASN A 67 6.38 -0.47 17.60
N LYS A 68 7.37 0.27 17.10
CA LYS A 68 7.15 1.60 16.50
C LYS A 68 6.29 1.52 15.24
N ALA A 69 6.56 0.56 14.34
CA ALA A 69 5.76 0.35 13.14
C ALA A 69 4.31 -0.04 13.48
N LYS A 70 4.10 -0.93 14.46
CA LYS A 70 2.78 -1.27 15.01
C LYS A 70 2.03 -0.04 15.50
N ALA A 71 2.68 0.77 16.34
CA ALA A 71 2.05 1.94 16.95
C ALA A 71 1.57 2.95 15.90
N VAL A 72 2.40 3.29 14.91
CA VAL A 72 2.01 4.26 13.87
C VAL A 72 0.95 3.70 12.92
N ALA A 73 0.96 2.39 12.64
CA ALA A 73 -0.07 1.75 11.83
C ALA A 73 -1.43 1.76 12.54
N LEU A 74 -1.48 1.37 13.82
CA LEU A 74 -2.70 1.36 14.62
C LEU A 74 -3.24 2.77 14.91
N ALA A 75 -2.35 3.75 15.05
CA ALA A 75 -2.76 5.15 15.18
C ALA A 75 -3.47 5.67 13.91
N LYS A 76 -3.04 5.22 12.73
CA LYS A 76 -3.64 5.63 11.45
C LYS A 76 -4.89 4.81 11.09
N TYR A 77 -4.89 3.52 11.41
CA TYR A 77 -5.96 2.57 11.13
C TYR A 77 -6.37 1.87 12.44
N PRO A 78 -7.19 2.53 13.28
CA PRO A 78 -7.65 1.96 14.54
C PRO A 78 -8.62 0.79 14.28
N GLY A 79 -8.78 -0.07 15.30
CA GLY A 79 -9.74 -1.18 15.27
C GLY A 79 -9.20 -2.52 14.78
N GLY A 80 -8.00 -2.54 14.18
CA GLY A 80 -7.31 -3.79 13.83
C GLY A 80 -6.40 -4.32 14.94
N THR A 81 -5.95 -5.57 14.78
CA THR A 81 -4.88 -6.18 15.57
C THR A 81 -3.69 -6.47 14.64
N VAL A 82 -2.46 -6.27 15.12
CA VAL A 82 -1.27 -6.63 14.33
C VAL A 82 -0.83 -8.04 14.63
N ASN A 83 -0.83 -8.92 13.62
CA ASN A 83 -0.28 -10.27 13.74
C ASN A 83 1.25 -10.25 13.64
N ARG A 84 1.79 -9.58 12.61
CA ARG A 84 3.22 -9.56 12.29
C ARG A 84 3.66 -8.25 11.65
N VAL A 85 4.95 -7.94 11.79
CA VAL A 85 5.63 -6.83 11.08
C VAL A 85 6.74 -7.41 10.24
N LEU A 86 6.74 -7.08 8.95
CA LEU A 86 7.76 -7.47 8.00
C LEU A 86 8.68 -6.27 7.74
N LYS A 87 9.99 -6.48 7.79
CA LYS A 87 10.99 -5.52 7.32
C LYS A 87 11.30 -5.81 5.85
N LEU A 88 11.13 -4.82 4.99
CA LEU A 88 11.34 -4.91 3.56
C LEU A 88 12.82 -4.63 3.20
N SER A 89 13.22 -4.94 1.97
CA SER A 89 14.60 -4.80 1.48
C SER A 89 15.10 -3.35 1.50
N ASP A 90 14.21 -2.40 1.25
CA ASP A 90 14.45 -0.95 1.34
C ASP A 90 14.50 -0.43 2.79
N ARG A 91 14.39 -1.34 3.78
CA ARG A 91 14.33 -1.07 5.23
C ARG A 91 13.06 -0.35 5.69
N SER A 92 12.02 -0.27 4.84
CA SER A 92 10.66 0.05 5.28
C SER A 92 10.00 -1.15 5.95
N TYR A 93 8.76 -0.99 6.40
CA TYR A 93 8.02 -2.00 7.13
C TYR A 93 6.63 -2.20 6.52
N ALA A 94 6.18 -3.45 6.47
CA ALA A 94 4.78 -3.81 6.21
C ALA A 94 4.17 -4.40 7.48
N VAL A 95 3.09 -3.80 7.96
CA VAL A 95 2.37 -4.22 9.16
C VAL A 95 1.13 -4.99 8.73
N HIS A 96 1.07 -6.28 9.07
CA HIS A 96 -0.08 -7.11 8.74
C HIS A 96 -1.16 -6.95 9.81
N MET A 97 -2.31 -6.44 9.39
CA MET A 97 -3.49 -6.14 10.19
C MET A 97 -4.52 -7.26 10.03
N ILE A 98 -5.05 -7.73 11.14
CA ILE A 98 -6.13 -8.72 11.23
C ILE A 98 -7.27 -8.17 12.08
N LYS A 99 -8.41 -8.86 12.11
CA LYS A 99 -9.63 -8.43 12.82
C LYS A 99 -10.15 -7.05 12.35
N ILE A 100 -9.84 -6.68 11.12
CA ILE A 100 -10.33 -5.48 10.44
C ILE A 100 -10.70 -5.88 9.02
N SER A 101 -11.75 -5.27 8.45
CA SER A 101 -12.15 -5.56 7.06
C SER A 101 -11.18 -4.97 6.04
N TRP A 102 -10.51 -3.88 6.39
CA TRP A 102 -9.49 -3.20 5.60
C TRP A 102 -8.79 -2.12 6.46
N PRO A 103 -7.49 -1.83 6.30
CA PRO A 103 -6.51 -2.52 5.44
C PRO A 103 -5.96 -3.80 6.08
N HIS A 104 -5.47 -4.75 5.27
CA HIS A 104 -4.76 -5.94 5.74
C HIS A 104 -3.26 -5.75 5.85
N HIS A 105 -2.68 -4.81 5.11
CA HIS A 105 -1.28 -4.43 5.19
C HIS A 105 -1.14 -2.91 5.21
N VAL A 106 -0.37 -2.39 6.16
CA VAL A 106 -0.04 -0.96 6.27
C VAL A 106 1.46 -0.79 6.06
N PHE A 107 1.84 0.08 5.13
CA PHE A 107 3.23 0.38 4.81
C PHE A 107 3.74 1.56 5.60
N VAL A 108 4.92 1.39 6.18
CA VAL A 108 5.57 2.35 7.07
C VAL A 108 7.00 2.55 6.61
N SER A 109 7.41 3.78 6.36
CA SER A 109 8.79 4.10 5.97
C SER A 109 9.81 3.77 7.06
N LYS A 110 11.10 3.77 6.70
CA LYS A 110 12.21 3.61 7.65
C LYS A 110 12.15 4.62 8.81
N ASN A 111 11.57 5.80 8.58
CA ASN A 111 11.41 6.88 9.55
C ASN A 111 10.07 6.81 10.32
N PHE A 112 9.36 5.68 10.26
CA PHE A 112 8.10 5.43 10.96
C PHE A 112 6.96 6.39 10.54
N LYS A 113 6.88 6.72 9.24
CA LYS A 113 5.72 7.41 8.66
C LYS A 113 4.90 6.43 7.83
N VAL A 114 3.58 6.42 7.99
CA VAL A 114 2.69 5.61 7.13
C VAL A 114 2.74 6.16 5.71
N THR A 115 3.04 5.31 4.74
CA THR A 115 3.16 5.67 3.31
C THR A 115 1.97 5.21 2.50
N GLY A 116 1.36 4.07 2.86
CA GLY A 116 0.23 3.50 2.14
C GLY A 116 -0.39 2.32 2.86
N ALA A 117 -1.45 1.76 2.29
CA ALA A 117 -2.09 0.56 2.80
C ALA A 117 -2.82 -0.20 1.70
N ILE A 118 -2.96 -1.51 1.89
CA ILE A 118 -3.69 -2.40 0.99
C ILE A 118 -4.43 -3.48 1.75
N GLY A 119 -5.55 -3.98 1.22
CA GLY A 119 -6.31 -5.06 1.81
C GLY A 119 -7.39 -5.59 0.89
#